data_AF-A0A965PZF1-F1
#
_entry.id   AF-A0A965PZF1-F1
#
_cell.length_a   1.000
_cell.length_b   1.000
_cell.length_c   1.000
_cell.angle_alpha   90.00
_cell.angle_beta   90.00
_cell.angle_gamma   90.00
#
_symmetry.space_group_name_H-M   'P 1'
#
loop_
_entity.id
_entity.type
_entity.pdbx_description
1 polymer ?
#
loop_
_entity_poly.entity_id
_entity_poly.type
_entity_poly.pdbx_seq_one_letter_code
_entity_poly.pdbx_strand_id
1 'polypeptide(L)'
;RCEDVVFADVAACSGWTEAKLATRCGMGACQGRVCGAAAQHLWGWQTPSPRPPLVPARVGTLSLMADENPSLTIPPSIDPPCP
;
A
#
# COMPACT_ATOMS: atom_id res chain seq x y z
N ARG A 1 8.88 -1.74 8.69
CA ARG A 1 8.71 -0.35 8.19
C ARG A 1 9.70 -0.21 7.03
N CYS A 2 9.46 0.59 5.97
CA CYS A 2 10.39 0.57 4.82
C CYS A 2 11.78 1.10 5.16
N GLU A 3 11.87 1.88 6.24
CA GLU A 3 13.08 2.35 6.88
C GLU A 3 13.91 1.23 7.57
N ASP A 4 13.32 0.07 7.83
CA ASP A 4 14.02 -1.08 8.43
C ASP A 4 14.60 -2.04 7.36
N VAL A 5 14.35 -1.76 6.08
CA VAL A 5 14.74 -2.66 4.98
C VAL A 5 16.19 -2.37 4.59
N VAL A 6 17.05 -3.38 4.70
CA VAL A 6 18.48 -3.24 4.37
C VAL A 6 18.67 -3.24 2.85
N PHE A 7 19.54 -2.36 2.36
CA PHE A 7 19.85 -2.23 0.94
C PHE A 7 20.29 -3.55 0.30
N ALA A 8 21.15 -4.32 1.00
CA ALA A 8 21.69 -5.58 0.48
C ALA A 8 20.59 -6.60 0.14
N ASP A 9 19.54 -6.67 0.95
CA ASP A 9 18.42 -7.59 0.71
C ASP A 9 17.64 -7.20 -0.55
N VAL A 10 17.45 -5.90 -0.78
CA VAL A 10 16.79 -5.38 -1.97
C VAL A 10 17.64 -5.58 -3.21
N ALA A 11 18.95 -5.33 -3.10
CA ALA A 11 19.91 -5.47 -4.19
C ALA A 11 20.07 -6.93 -4.68
N ALA A 12 19.73 -7.91 -3.85
CA ALA A 12 19.73 -9.33 -4.21
C ALA A 12 18.51 -9.76 -5.06
N CYS A 13 17.47 -8.92 -5.16
CA CYS A 13 16.28 -9.23 -5.95
C CYS A 13 16.44 -8.87 -7.43
N SER A 14 15.62 -9.48 -8.27
CA SER A 14 15.62 -9.26 -9.73
C SER A 14 14.67 -8.15 -10.20
N GLY A 15 13.78 -7.68 -9.33
CA GLY A 15 12.77 -6.68 -9.69
C GLY A 15 11.96 -6.16 -8.52
N TRP A 16 11.19 -5.09 -8.77
CA TRP A 16 10.38 -4.40 -7.77
C TRP A 16 9.39 -5.33 -7.04
N THR A 17 8.67 -6.19 -7.78
CA THR A 17 7.67 -7.09 -7.19
C THR A 17 8.32 -8.08 -6.22
N GLU A 18 9.45 -8.68 -6.60
CA GLU A 18 10.19 -9.60 -5.76
C GLU A 18 10.74 -8.88 -4.52
N ALA A 19 11.44 -7.75 -4.72
CA ALA A 19 11.96 -6.94 -3.63
C ALA A 19 10.87 -6.54 -2.64
N LYS A 20 9.70 -6.12 -3.14
CA LYS A 20 8.56 -5.78 -2.31
C LYS A 20 8.09 -6.96 -1.47
N LEU A 21 7.85 -8.12 -2.09
CA LEU A 21 7.32 -9.29 -1.38
C LEU A 21 8.33 -9.90 -0.41
N ALA A 22 9.60 -10.00 -0.81
CA ALA A 22 10.65 -10.65 -0.03
C ALA A 22 11.15 -9.79 1.15
N THR A 23 11.33 -8.49 0.94
CA THR A 23 11.98 -7.59 1.93
C THR A 23 11.03 -6.62 2.61
N ARG A 24 9.80 -6.50 2.10
CA ARG A 24 8.82 -5.46 2.46
C ARG A 24 9.19 -4.04 2.05
N CYS A 25 10.14 -3.89 1.12
CA CYS A 25 10.37 -2.64 0.40
C CYS A 25 9.04 -2.11 -0.19
N GLY A 26 8.73 -0.84 0.03
CA GLY A 26 7.50 -0.22 -0.48
C GLY A 26 6.20 -0.56 0.27
N MET A 27 6.28 -1.19 1.45
CA MET A 27 5.11 -1.46 2.33
C MET A 27 5.11 -0.65 3.64
N GLY A 28 5.93 0.41 3.72
CA GLY A 28 5.87 1.37 4.83
C GLY A 28 4.80 2.44 4.65
N ALA A 29 4.73 3.40 5.57
CA ALA A 29 3.75 4.48 5.56
C ALA A 29 3.78 5.34 4.27
N CYS A 30 4.95 5.45 3.63
CA CYS A 30 5.10 6.16 2.36
C CYS A 30 4.61 5.37 1.13
N GLN A 31 4.18 4.11 1.31
CA GLN A 31 3.63 3.23 0.26
C GLN A 31 4.51 3.13 -1.00
N GLY A 32 5.83 3.11 -0.82
CA GLY A 32 6.77 2.96 -1.94
C GLY A 32 7.18 4.25 -2.64
N ARG A 33 6.72 5.42 -2.17
CA ARG A 33 7.12 6.72 -2.78
C ARG A 33 8.63 6.96 -2.77
N VAL A 34 9.31 6.59 -1.67
CA VAL A 34 10.75 6.83 -1.50
C VAL A 34 11.56 5.70 -2.13
N CYS A 35 11.35 4.47 -1.69
CA CYS A 35 12.11 3.32 -2.16
C CYS A 35 11.77 2.89 -3.58
N GLY A 36 10.58 3.22 -4.10
CA GLY A 36 10.24 3.04 -5.51
C GLY A 36 11.04 3.97 -6.42
N ALA A 37 11.15 5.26 -6.07
CA ALA A 37 12.00 6.19 -6.79
C ALA A 37 13.48 5.79 -6.73
N ALA A 38 13.95 5.34 -5.57
CA ALA A 38 15.29 4.79 -5.42
C ALA A 38 15.51 3.55 -6.30
N ALA A 39 14.54 2.64 -6.34
CA ALA A 39 14.65 1.43 -7.16
C ALA A 39 14.67 1.72 -8.67
N GLN A 40 13.90 2.72 -9.10
CA GLN A 40 13.95 3.20 -10.48
C GLN A 40 15.31 3.82 -10.80
N HIS A 41 15.87 4.61 -9.88
CA HIS A 41 17.17 5.25 -10.09
C HIS A 41 18.34 4.26 -10.08
N LEU A 42 18.34 3.31 -9.15
CA LEU A 42 19.45 2.38 -8.93
C LEU A 42 19.45 1.18 -9.88
N TRP A 43 18.27 0.65 -10.20
CA TRP A 43 18.14 -0.59 -10.98
C TRP A 43 17.27 -0.45 -12.23
N GLY A 44 16.68 0.73 -12.49
CA GLY A 44 15.76 0.93 -13.61
C GLY A 44 14.41 0.23 -13.44
N TRP A 45 14.11 -0.30 -12.24
CA TRP A 45 12.89 -1.05 -11.99
C TRP A 45 11.65 -0.18 -12.10
N GLN A 46 10.66 -0.67 -12.84
CA GLN A 46 9.37 0.00 -12.95
C GLN A 46 8.49 -0.32 -11.75
N THR A 47 7.96 0.72 -11.11
CA THR A 47 6.97 0.56 -10.05
C THR A 47 5.56 0.76 -10.61
N PRO A 48 4.58 -0.05 -10.21
CA PRO A 48 3.20 0.14 -10.62
C PRO A 48 2.67 1.49 -10.16
N SER A 49 1.67 2.03 -10.87
CA SER A 49 1.04 3.29 -10.51
C SER A 49 0.45 3.23 -9.09
N PRO A 50 0.65 4.26 -8.25
CA PRO A 50 0.09 4.28 -6.92
C PRO A 50 -1.44 4.23 -6.97
N ARG A 51 -2.05 3.41 -6.12
CA ARG A 51 -3.50 3.32 -6.00
C ARG A 51 -3.98 4.21 -4.84
N PRO A 52 -5.13 4.87 -4.97
CA PRO A 52 -5.76 5.55 -3.84
C PRO A 52 -6.03 4.58 -2.68
N PRO A 53 -5.91 5.03 -1.42
CA PRO A 53 -5.50 6.38 -1.00
C PRO A 53 -3.97 6.59 -1.10
N LEU A 54 -3.53 7.75 -1.63
CA LEU A 54 -2.12 8.06 -1.89
C LEU A 54 -1.27 8.25 -0.61
N VAL A 55 -1.95 8.41 0.52
CA VAL A 55 -1.38 8.46 1.86
C VAL A 55 -2.27 7.61 2.78
N PRO A 56 -1.73 7.05 3.87
CA PRO A 56 -2.54 6.30 4.82
C PRO A 56 -3.73 7.14 5.33
N ALA A 57 -4.94 6.59 5.20
CA ALA A 57 -6.18 7.21 5.66
C ALA A 57 -6.84 6.31 6.71
N ARG A 58 -7.49 6.92 7.71
CA ARG A 58 -8.28 6.17 8.69
C ARG A 58 -9.57 5.70 8.04
N VAL A 59 -9.95 4.45 8.30
CA VAL A 59 -11.21 3.87 7.79
C VAL A 59 -12.40 4.73 8.18
N GLY A 60 -12.49 5.16 9.46
CA GLY A 60 -13.59 6.01 9.93
C GLY A 60 -13.74 7.32 9.16
N THR A 61 -12.63 7.95 8.73
CA THR A 61 -12.70 9.17 7.91
C THR A 61 -13.26 8.88 6.52
N LEU A 62 -12.90 7.74 5.92
CA LEU A 62 -13.45 7.33 4.63
C LEU A 62 -14.93 6.93 4.73
N SER A 63 -15.34 6.31 5.83
CA SER A 63 -16.73 5.93 6.08
C SER A 63 -17.66 7.15 6.14
N LEU A 64 -17.24 8.26 6.75
CA LEU A 64 -18.02 9.50 6.79
C LEU A 64 -18.32 10.07 5.39
N MET A 65 -17.47 9.80 4.39
CA MET A 65 -17.69 10.23 3.00
C MET A 65 -18.70 9.33 2.25
N ALA A 66 -18.88 8.08 2.71
CA ALA A 66 -19.83 7.14 2.11
C ALA A 66 -21.27 7.48 2.49
N ASP A 67 -21.51 7.95 3.72
CA ASP A 67 -22.83 8.38 4.19
C ASP A 67 -23.39 9.60 3.40
N GLU A 68 -22.52 10.45 2.85
CA GLU A 68 -22.91 11.62 2.04
C GLU A 68 -23.12 11.32 0.54
N ASN A 69 -22.89 10.08 0.08
CA ASN A 69 -23.13 9.68 -1.31
C ASN A 69 -24.24 8.61 -1.38
N PRO A 70 -25.50 8.98 -1.61
CA PRO A 70 -26.64 8.04 -1.62
C PRO A 70 -26.56 6.95 -2.71
N SER A 71 -25.59 7.04 -3.62
CA SER A 71 -25.32 6.04 -4.66
C SER A 71 -24.51 4.83 -4.17
N LEU A 72 -23.89 4.92 -2.98
CA LEU A 72 -23.07 3.87 -2.37
C LEU A 72 -23.76 3.27 -1.14
N THR A 73 -25.05 2.95 -1.24
CA THR A 73 -25.75 2.21 -0.19
C THR A 73 -25.13 0.82 -0.04
N ILE A 74 -24.24 0.70 0.96
CA ILE A 74 -23.71 -0.57 1.42
C ILE A 74 -24.92 -1.35 1.99
N PRO A 75 -25.19 -2.59 1.56
CA PRO A 75 -26.27 -3.37 2.15
C PRO A 75 -26.01 -3.53 3.67
N PRO A 76 -27.07 -3.60 4.50
CA PRO A 76 -26.91 -3.76 5.93
C PRO A 76 -26.02 -4.97 6.22
N SER A 77 -25.08 -4.78 7.14
CA SER A 77 -24.13 -5.80 7.57
C SER A 77 -24.88 -7.08 7.94
N ILE A 78 -24.42 -8.23 7.44
CA ILE A 78 -24.87 -9.53 7.94
C ILE A 78 -24.38 -9.60 9.39
N ASP A 79 -25.30 -9.49 10.34
CA ASP A 79 -24.98 -9.67 11.75
C ASP A 79 -24.33 -11.05 11.93
N PRO A 80 -23.24 -11.15 12.72
CA PRO A 80 -22.68 -12.44 13.07
C PRO A 80 -23.76 -13.28 13.78
N PRO A 81 -23.82 -14.61 13.58
CA PRO A 81 -24.78 -15.43 14.31
C PRO A 81 -24.54 -15.26 15.81
N CYS A 82 -25.59 -14.81 16.51
CA CYS A 82 -25.65 -14.80 17.97
C CYS A 82 -25.37 -16.23 18.47
N PRO A 83 -24.61 -16.43 19.57
CA PRO A 83 -24.17 -17.75 20.04
C PRO A 83 -25.33 -18.71 20.35
#